data_AF-A9NW70-F1
#
_entry.id   AF-A9NW70-F1
#
_cell.length_a   1.000
_cell.length_b   1.000
_cell.length_c   1.000
_cell.angle_alpha   90.00
_cell.angle_beta   90.00
_cell.angle_gamma   90.00
#
_symmetry.space_group_name_H-M   'P 1'
#
loop_
_entity.id
_entity.type
_entity.pdbx_description
1 polymer ?
#
loop_
_entity_poly.entity_id
_entity_poly.type
_entity_poly.pdbx_seq_one_letter_code
_entity_poly.pdbx_strand_id
1 'polypeptide(L)'
;MKTRFNMKKWISDPCYLIPWEGIGCDNRSSEVRISEINLSGRNLTIPVPEEIGQLTALVNLSLENNHLMGPLPNFSSLTMLERLYLQNNSLNGSVPDWLSGLKNLKELFIQNNNFSGVIPAQLLLNRSLKLIRSGNPYLCVHKGDCILPNSNKNKKRVVLGITLGGILIIAVALIVGIVVYRKKFRRKGGVAAKSSGMKTNEEISYF
;
A
#
# COMPACT_ATOMS: atom_id res chain seq x y z
N MET A 1 0.44 -7.70 -29.94
CA MET A 1 -0.11 -8.90 -29.27
C MET A 1 0.46 -8.95 -27.86
N LYS A 2 -0.38 -8.80 -26.83
CA LYS A 2 0.03 -8.95 -25.41
C LYS A 2 -0.02 -10.45 -25.07
N THR A 3 1.12 -11.12 -25.03
CA THR A 3 1.21 -12.45 -24.41
C THR A 3 0.99 -12.25 -22.91
N ARG A 4 -0.18 -12.67 -22.40
CA ARG A 4 -0.44 -12.71 -20.96
C ARG A 4 0.47 -13.79 -20.36
N PHE A 5 1.41 -13.39 -19.53
CA PHE A 5 2.16 -14.32 -18.69
C PHE A 5 1.20 -15.12 -17.81
N ASN A 6 1.34 -16.44 -17.84
CA ASN A 6 0.51 -17.32 -17.04
C ASN A 6 1.22 -17.63 -15.71
N MET A 7 1.01 -16.77 -14.70
CA MET A 7 1.55 -16.94 -13.35
C MET A 7 1.11 -18.26 -12.67
N LYS A 8 0.14 -19.01 -13.23
CA LYS A 8 -0.26 -20.33 -12.72
C LYS A 8 0.81 -21.42 -12.93
N LYS A 9 1.88 -21.14 -13.68
CA LYS A 9 3.01 -22.07 -13.86
C LYS A 9 4.04 -22.00 -12.71
N TRP A 10 3.86 -21.07 -11.76
CA TRP A 10 4.78 -20.87 -10.64
C TRP A 10 4.50 -21.83 -9.48
N ILE A 11 4.60 -23.14 -9.73
CA ILE A 11 4.22 -24.22 -8.78
C ILE A 11 5.35 -25.19 -8.44
N SER A 12 6.56 -24.97 -8.95
CA SER A 12 7.73 -25.84 -8.79
C SER A 12 9.01 -25.02 -8.61
N ASP A 13 10.15 -25.68 -8.41
CA ASP A 13 11.45 -25.00 -8.45
C ASP A 13 11.60 -24.19 -9.77
N PRO A 14 11.87 -22.87 -9.69
CA PRO A 14 11.91 -21.99 -10.85
C PRO A 14 13.08 -22.26 -11.80
N CYS A 15 14.07 -23.03 -11.35
CA CYS A 15 15.29 -23.36 -12.06
C CYS A 15 15.37 -24.83 -12.51
N TYR A 16 14.34 -25.64 -12.24
CA TYR A 16 14.33 -27.08 -12.54
C TYR A 16 13.29 -27.44 -13.62
N LEU A 17 13.67 -28.33 -14.55
CA LEU A 17 12.90 -28.84 -15.70
C LEU A 17 12.45 -27.79 -16.72
N ILE A 18 11.62 -26.83 -16.31
CA ILE A 18 11.07 -25.77 -17.16
C ILE A 18 11.31 -24.43 -16.43
N PRO A 19 12.37 -23.69 -16.80
CA PRO A 19 12.65 -22.40 -16.21
C PRO A 19 11.44 -21.49 -16.31
N TRP A 20 11.13 -20.81 -15.20
CA TRP A 20 10.05 -19.85 -15.22
C TRP A 20 10.38 -18.71 -16.18
N GLU A 21 9.39 -18.30 -16.95
CA GLU A 21 9.58 -17.21 -17.89
C GLU A 21 9.98 -15.94 -17.13
N GLY A 22 11.06 -15.28 -17.57
CA GLY A 22 11.63 -14.14 -16.87
C GLY A 22 12.52 -14.48 -15.67
N ILE A 23 12.78 -15.76 -15.36
CA ILE A 23 13.75 -16.16 -14.33
C ILE A 23 14.95 -16.82 -15.01
N GLY A 24 16.16 -16.31 -14.73
CA GLY A 24 17.42 -16.91 -15.15
C GLY A 24 18.16 -17.47 -13.93
N CYS A 25 18.83 -18.59 -14.12
CA CYS A 25 19.53 -19.30 -13.05
C CYS A 25 21.00 -19.50 -13.41
N ASP A 26 21.89 -19.33 -12.43
CA ASP A 26 23.29 -19.70 -12.57
C ASP A 26 23.47 -21.18 -12.25
N ASN A 27 24.10 -21.90 -13.19
CA ASN A 27 24.35 -23.34 -13.12
C ASN A 27 25.84 -23.66 -13.05
N ARG A 28 26.69 -22.66 -12.74
CA ARG A 28 28.16 -22.82 -12.63
C ARG A 28 28.61 -23.24 -11.23
N SER A 29 27.73 -23.16 -10.25
CA SER A 29 27.96 -23.62 -8.87
C SER A 29 27.45 -25.05 -8.68
N SER A 30 27.83 -25.71 -7.59
CA SER A 30 27.27 -26.99 -7.16
C SER A 30 25.78 -26.92 -6.79
N GLU A 31 25.22 -25.71 -6.66
CA GLU A 31 23.82 -25.44 -6.34
C GLU A 31 23.26 -24.43 -7.35
N VAL A 32 22.09 -24.73 -7.93
CA VAL A 32 21.41 -23.84 -8.87
C VAL A 32 20.77 -22.70 -8.12
N ARG A 33 21.08 -21.45 -8.50
CA ARG A 33 20.55 -20.25 -7.85
C ARG A 33 19.98 -19.27 -8.86
N ILE A 34 18.97 -18.52 -8.46
CA ILE A 34 18.40 -17.44 -9.28
C ILE A 34 19.45 -16.34 -9.42
N SER A 35 19.81 -16.03 -10.67
CA SER A 35 20.79 -15.01 -11.03
C SER A 35 20.19 -13.87 -11.84
N GLU A 36 19.01 -14.08 -12.44
CA GLU A 36 18.30 -13.04 -13.18
C GLU A 36 16.80 -13.08 -12.90
N ILE A 37 16.22 -11.91 -12.70
CA ILE A 37 14.77 -11.70 -12.69
C ILE A 37 14.44 -10.60 -13.70
N ASN A 38 13.63 -10.93 -14.69
CA ASN A 38 13.10 -10.03 -15.70
C ASN A 38 11.58 -10.09 -15.74
N LEU A 39 10.96 -9.12 -15.08
CA LEU A 39 9.51 -8.91 -15.04
C LEU A 39 9.14 -7.58 -15.70
N SER A 40 9.93 -7.15 -16.69
CA SER A 40 9.71 -5.92 -17.45
C SER A 40 8.38 -5.95 -18.22
N GLY A 41 7.63 -4.85 -18.22
CA GLY A 41 6.44 -4.71 -19.09
C GLY A 41 5.24 -5.57 -18.69
N ARG A 42 5.10 -5.92 -17.41
CA ARG A 42 4.09 -6.88 -16.90
C ARG A 42 2.85 -6.24 -16.30
N ASN A 43 2.72 -4.91 -16.34
CA ASN A 43 1.65 -4.14 -15.70
C ASN A 43 1.51 -4.46 -14.20
N LEU A 44 2.60 -4.80 -13.50
CA LEU A 44 2.58 -5.07 -12.07
C LEU A 44 2.26 -3.79 -11.31
N THR A 45 1.28 -3.84 -10.41
CA THR A 45 0.81 -2.68 -9.61
C THR A 45 1.14 -2.81 -8.11
N ILE A 46 1.88 -3.84 -7.74
CA ILE A 46 2.21 -4.16 -6.34
C ILE A 46 3.51 -3.46 -5.91
N PRO A 47 3.75 -3.29 -4.60
CA PRO A 47 5.09 -2.96 -4.11
C PRO A 47 6.11 -4.02 -4.48
N VAL A 48 7.38 -3.62 -4.54
CA VAL A 48 8.48 -4.57 -4.71
C VAL A 48 8.62 -5.38 -3.41
N PRO A 49 8.57 -6.73 -3.44
CA PRO A 49 8.73 -7.56 -2.25
C PRO A 49 10.15 -7.48 -1.68
N GLU A 50 10.28 -7.47 -0.35
CA GLU A 50 11.59 -7.43 0.32
C GLU A 50 12.36 -8.75 0.21
N GLU A 51 11.64 -9.84 -0.03
CA GLU A 51 12.14 -11.20 -0.18
C GLU A 51 13.10 -11.33 -1.37
N ILE A 52 13.01 -10.45 -2.37
CA ILE A 52 14.00 -10.36 -3.45
C ILE A 52 15.41 -10.14 -2.88
N GLY A 53 15.53 -9.45 -1.74
CA GLY A 53 16.79 -9.21 -1.03
C GLY A 53 17.47 -10.47 -0.49
N GLN A 54 16.77 -11.61 -0.46
CA GLN A 54 17.32 -12.90 -0.03
C GLN A 54 18.04 -13.64 -1.17
N LEU A 55 17.88 -13.20 -2.42
CA LEU A 55 18.46 -13.82 -3.60
C LEU A 55 19.91 -13.35 -3.80
N THR A 56 20.82 -13.73 -2.90
CA THR A 56 22.20 -13.21 -2.84
C THR A 56 23.05 -13.49 -4.09
N ALA A 57 22.63 -14.43 -4.94
CA ALA A 57 23.25 -14.72 -6.23
C ALA A 57 22.70 -13.87 -7.40
N LEU A 58 21.76 -12.96 -7.14
CA LEU A 58 21.11 -12.15 -8.17
C LEU A 58 22.10 -11.15 -8.78
N VAL A 59 22.24 -11.23 -10.10
CA VAL A 59 23.11 -10.39 -10.93
C VAL A 59 22.30 -9.33 -11.67
N ASN A 60 21.13 -9.71 -12.18
CA ASN A 60 20.26 -8.84 -12.97
C ASN A 60 18.84 -8.78 -12.37
N LEU A 61 18.36 -7.57 -12.09
CA LEU A 61 16.98 -7.32 -11.69
C LEU A 61 16.34 -6.25 -12.59
N SER A 62 15.41 -6.70 -13.43
CA SER A 62 14.69 -5.88 -14.41
C SER A 62 13.20 -5.84 -14.08
N LEU A 63 12.75 -4.69 -13.57
CA LEU A 63 11.37 -4.43 -13.16
C LEU A 63 10.76 -3.22 -13.90
N GLU A 64 11.42 -2.74 -14.94
CA GLU A 64 11.03 -1.54 -15.67
C GLU A 64 9.70 -1.68 -16.41
N ASN A 65 9.09 -0.54 -16.77
CA ASN A 65 7.84 -0.49 -17.54
C ASN A 65 6.68 -1.22 -16.85
N ASN A 66 6.52 -1.01 -15.54
CA ASN A 66 5.41 -1.52 -14.75
C ASN A 66 4.65 -0.35 -14.09
N HIS A 67 3.81 -0.65 -13.10
CA HIS A 67 3.09 0.31 -12.27
C HIS A 67 3.46 0.11 -10.78
N LEU A 68 4.68 -0.35 -10.51
CA LEU A 68 5.15 -0.64 -9.15
C LEU A 68 5.14 0.64 -8.31
N MET A 69 4.78 0.51 -7.04
CA MET A 69 4.59 1.65 -6.14
C MET A 69 5.30 1.44 -4.80
N GLY A 70 5.44 2.52 -4.03
CA GLY A 70 6.09 2.49 -2.73
C GLY A 70 7.61 2.63 -2.82
N PRO A 71 8.30 2.57 -1.66
CA PRO A 71 9.75 2.69 -1.59
C PRO A 71 10.44 1.42 -2.08
N LEU A 72 11.72 1.56 -2.44
CA LEU A 72 12.57 0.41 -2.75
C LEU A 72 12.90 -0.34 -1.43
N PRO A 73 12.72 -1.67 -1.36
CA PRO A 73 13.04 -2.46 -0.18
C PRO A 73 14.55 -2.50 0.06
N ASN A 74 14.96 -3.03 1.21
CA ASN A 74 16.38 -3.21 1.48
C ASN A 74 16.96 -4.38 0.68
N PHE A 75 17.80 -4.06 -0.31
CA PHE A 75 18.55 -5.03 -1.11
C PHE A 75 20.06 -4.98 -0.85
N SER A 76 20.47 -4.53 0.34
CA SER A 76 21.90 -4.42 0.72
C SER A 76 22.66 -5.75 0.61
N SER A 77 21.98 -6.89 0.73
CA SER A 77 22.56 -8.23 0.66
C SER A 77 22.81 -8.72 -0.77
N LEU A 78 22.32 -8.04 -1.80
CA LEU A 78 22.48 -8.41 -3.20
C LEU A 78 23.86 -7.99 -3.74
N THR A 79 24.92 -8.47 -3.11
CA THR A 79 26.30 -8.02 -3.38
C THR A 79 26.81 -8.41 -4.78
N MET A 80 26.18 -9.37 -5.45
CA MET A 80 26.47 -9.76 -6.84
C MET A 80 25.71 -8.93 -7.88
N LEU A 81 24.80 -8.05 -7.47
CA LEU A 81 23.94 -7.30 -8.39
C LEU A 81 24.77 -6.36 -9.26
N GLU A 82 24.63 -6.52 -10.58
CA GLU A 82 25.29 -5.69 -11.59
C GLU A 82 24.34 -4.71 -12.27
N ARG A 83 23.08 -5.12 -12.47
CA ARG A 83 22.07 -4.34 -13.20
C ARG A 83 20.78 -4.25 -12.41
N LEU A 84 20.34 -3.02 -12.15
CA LEU A 84 19.07 -2.73 -11.52
C LEU A 84 18.28 -1.74 -12.37
N TYR A 85 17.24 -2.24 -13.03
CA TYR A 85 16.37 -1.47 -13.91
C TYR A 85 14.98 -1.31 -13.28
N LEU A 86 14.65 -0.06 -12.95
CA LEU A 86 13.44 0.32 -12.24
C LEU A 86 12.64 1.41 -12.99
N GLN A 87 13.12 1.84 -14.15
CA GLN A 87 12.56 2.97 -14.88
C GLN A 87 11.11 2.77 -15.30
N ASN A 88 10.38 3.87 -15.49
CA ASN A 88 8.98 3.87 -15.92
C ASN A 88 8.09 3.06 -14.96
N ASN A 89 8.08 3.49 -13.69
CA ASN A 89 7.24 2.95 -12.62
C ASN A 89 6.66 4.13 -11.80
N SER A 90 6.03 3.83 -10.66
CA SER A 90 5.55 4.81 -9.68
C SER A 90 6.23 4.65 -8.31
N LEU A 91 7.48 4.16 -8.30
CA LEU A 91 8.28 4.01 -7.08
C LEU A 91 8.55 5.37 -6.45
N ASN A 92 8.59 5.43 -5.12
CA ASN A 92 8.71 6.68 -4.38
C ASN A 92 9.68 6.57 -3.19
N GLY A 93 9.72 7.60 -2.34
CA GLY A 93 10.68 7.68 -1.24
C GLY A 93 12.05 8.19 -1.69
N SER A 94 13.04 8.06 -0.82
CA SER A 94 14.44 8.44 -1.11
C SER A 94 15.19 7.33 -1.83
N VAL A 95 16.21 7.70 -2.61
CA VAL A 95 17.19 6.74 -3.14
C VAL A 95 18.00 6.19 -1.95
N PRO A 96 17.95 4.88 -1.64
CA PRO A 96 18.57 4.38 -0.42
C PRO A 96 20.11 4.39 -0.43
N ASP A 97 20.73 4.70 0.70
CA ASP A 97 22.20 4.76 0.83
C ASP A 97 22.90 3.41 0.58
N TRP A 98 22.22 2.29 0.85
CA TRP A 98 22.78 0.95 0.65
C TRP A 98 23.14 0.65 -0.80
N LEU A 99 22.56 1.37 -1.78
CA LEU A 99 22.94 1.24 -3.19
C LEU A 99 24.43 1.55 -3.42
N SER A 100 25.02 2.43 -2.60
CA SER A 100 26.46 2.73 -2.64
C SER A 100 27.35 1.60 -2.09
N GLY A 101 26.75 0.67 -1.35
CA GLY A 101 27.39 -0.53 -0.82
C GLY A 101 27.52 -1.65 -1.87
N LEU A 102 26.69 -1.64 -2.92
CA LEU A 102 26.70 -2.65 -3.98
C LEU A 102 27.88 -2.42 -4.94
N LYS A 103 29.04 -2.98 -4.60
CA LYS A 103 30.30 -2.73 -5.33
C LYS A 103 30.32 -3.25 -6.77
N ASN A 104 29.50 -4.26 -7.07
CA ASN A 104 29.38 -4.82 -8.43
C ASN A 104 28.34 -4.09 -9.29
N LEU A 105 27.58 -3.15 -8.74
CA LEU A 105 26.53 -2.46 -9.46
C LEU A 105 27.14 -1.57 -10.55
N LYS A 106 26.84 -1.90 -11.81
CA LYS A 106 27.32 -1.21 -13.02
C LYS A 106 26.26 -0.31 -13.62
N GLU A 107 24.99 -0.71 -13.53
CA GLU A 107 23.88 0.04 -14.10
C GLU A 107 22.73 0.19 -13.11
N LEU A 108 22.30 1.43 -12.89
CA LEU A 108 21.16 1.78 -12.06
C LEU A 108 20.27 2.78 -12.79
N PHE A 109 19.13 2.30 -13.27
CA PHE A 109 18.17 3.11 -14.02
C PHE A 109 16.90 3.29 -13.18
N ILE A 110 16.69 4.52 -12.70
CA ILE A 110 15.57 4.90 -11.85
C ILE A 110 14.72 6.01 -12.47
N GLN A 111 14.97 6.35 -13.74
CA GLN A 111 14.26 7.45 -14.41
C GLN A 111 12.76 7.22 -14.53
N ASN A 112 11.99 8.30 -14.60
CA ASN A 112 10.53 8.28 -14.72
C ASN A 112 9.89 7.47 -13.58
N ASN A 113 10.15 7.92 -12.37
CA ASN A 113 9.55 7.45 -11.12
C ASN A 113 9.17 8.66 -10.27
N ASN A 114 8.81 8.44 -9.01
CA ASN A 114 8.49 9.47 -8.05
C ASN A 114 9.48 9.46 -6.86
N PHE A 115 10.74 9.09 -7.10
CA PHE A 115 11.81 9.23 -6.11
C PHE A 115 12.01 10.70 -5.77
N SER A 116 12.43 10.95 -4.53
CA SER A 116 12.50 12.29 -3.94
C SER A 116 13.68 12.44 -3.00
N GLY A 117 14.03 13.67 -2.69
CA GLY A 117 15.13 13.97 -1.79
C GLY A 117 16.50 13.86 -2.45
N VAL A 118 17.55 13.89 -1.61
CA VAL A 118 18.94 13.97 -2.06
C VAL A 118 19.43 12.60 -2.47
N ILE A 119 20.13 12.52 -3.60
CA ILE A 119 20.81 11.30 -4.03
C ILE A 119 22.05 11.09 -3.16
N PRO A 120 22.30 9.86 -2.65
CA PRO A 120 23.50 9.57 -1.86
C PRO A 120 24.77 9.98 -2.61
N ALA A 121 25.62 10.80 -1.99
CA ALA A 121 26.80 11.38 -2.64
C ALA A 121 27.77 10.30 -3.15
N GLN A 122 27.90 9.20 -2.41
CA GLN A 122 28.73 8.06 -2.76
C GLN A 122 28.28 7.38 -4.06
N LEU A 123 26.98 7.43 -4.36
CA LEU A 123 26.42 6.90 -5.60
C LEU A 123 26.79 7.79 -6.80
N LEU A 124 26.80 9.12 -6.61
CA LEU A 124 27.19 10.09 -7.63
C LEU A 124 28.70 10.11 -7.90
N LEU A 125 29.50 9.78 -6.89
CA LEU A 125 30.96 9.72 -7.00
C LEU A 125 31.46 8.40 -7.60
N ASN A 126 30.60 7.39 -7.73
CA ASN A 126 30.97 6.11 -8.34
C ASN A 126 31.13 6.25 -9.87
N ARG A 127 32.38 6.34 -10.32
CA ARG A 127 32.74 6.52 -11.74
C ARG A 127 32.45 5.29 -12.61
N SER A 128 32.33 4.11 -12.02
CA SER A 128 32.04 2.86 -12.74
C SER A 128 30.53 2.62 -12.87
N LEU A 129 29.70 3.37 -12.14
CA LEU A 129 28.25 3.24 -12.16
C LEU A 129 27.63 4.14 -13.23
N LYS A 130 26.86 3.53 -14.13
CA LYS A 130 25.96 4.25 -15.04
C LYS A 130 24.62 4.49 -14.34
N LEU A 131 24.44 5.71 -13.84
CA LEU A 131 23.21 6.16 -13.20
C LEU A 131 22.34 6.99 -14.16
N ILE A 132 21.10 6.56 -14.39
CA ILE A 132 20.07 7.35 -15.10
C ILE A 132 18.92 7.64 -14.13
N ARG A 133 18.62 8.92 -13.93
CA ARG A 133 17.75 9.38 -12.83
C ARG A 133 16.74 10.48 -13.19
N SER A 134 16.69 10.89 -14.46
CA SER A 134 15.80 11.94 -14.96
C SER A 134 14.32 11.59 -14.73
N GLY A 135 13.41 12.56 -14.83
CA GLY A 135 11.98 12.28 -14.67
C GLY A 135 11.55 11.87 -13.26
N ASN A 136 12.34 12.22 -12.23
CA ASN A 136 11.94 12.19 -10.82
C ASN A 136 11.83 13.63 -10.32
N PRO A 137 10.61 14.22 -10.26
CA PRO A 137 10.44 15.67 -10.10
C PRO A 137 11.00 16.27 -8.79
N TYR A 138 11.12 15.46 -7.75
CA TYR A 138 11.55 15.88 -6.41
C TYR A 138 12.94 15.33 -6.03
N LEU A 139 13.66 14.72 -6.97
CA LEU A 139 14.98 14.16 -6.76
C LEU A 139 16.06 15.21 -7.05
N CYS A 140 17.00 15.39 -6.13
CA CYS A 140 18.01 16.46 -6.15
C CYS A 140 19.42 15.91 -5.88
N VAL A 141 20.43 16.66 -6.32
CA VAL A 141 21.85 16.31 -6.12
C VAL A 141 22.38 16.87 -4.81
N HIS A 142 22.09 18.14 -4.53
CA HIS A 142 22.40 18.78 -3.27
C HIS A 142 21.13 19.11 -2.52
N LYS A 143 21.21 19.12 -1.18
CA LYS A 143 20.09 19.46 -0.31
C LYS A 143 19.49 20.84 -0.61
N GLY A 144 20.32 21.78 -1.07
CA GLY A 144 19.90 23.12 -1.48
C GLY A 144 19.07 23.17 -2.77
N ASP A 145 19.21 22.16 -3.64
CA ASP A 145 18.53 22.11 -4.95
C ASP A 145 17.16 21.41 -4.86
N CYS A 146 16.81 20.89 -3.69
CA CYS A 146 15.62 20.07 -3.53
C CYS A 146 14.36 20.92 -3.57
N ILE A 147 13.60 20.77 -4.65
CA ILE A 147 12.23 21.24 -4.71
C ILE A 147 11.39 20.27 -3.87
N LEU A 148 10.76 20.77 -2.81
CA LEU A 148 9.86 19.96 -1.99
C LEU A 148 8.44 19.99 -2.58
N PRO A 149 7.69 18.86 -2.55
CA PRO A 149 6.28 18.88 -2.90
C PRO A 149 5.57 19.87 -1.98
N ASN A 150 4.86 20.83 -2.61
CA ASN A 150 4.13 21.86 -1.90
C ASN A 150 3.05 21.21 -1.01
N SER A 151 3.30 21.17 0.31
CA SER A 151 2.37 20.62 1.32
C SER A 151 1.03 21.38 1.39
N ASN A 152 0.90 22.48 0.66
CA ASN A 152 -0.14 23.49 0.85
C ASN A 152 -1.31 23.41 -0.14
N LYS A 153 -1.78 22.21 -0.50
CA LYS A 153 -3.03 22.05 -1.28
C LYS A 153 -4.18 21.27 -0.61
N ASN A 154 -3.97 20.64 0.56
CA ASN A 154 -5.02 19.84 1.23
C ASN A 154 -5.25 20.15 2.73
N LYS A 155 -4.79 21.28 3.27
CA LYS A 155 -5.29 21.77 4.58
C LYS A 155 -6.60 22.57 4.47
N LYS A 156 -7.08 22.84 3.25
CA LYS A 156 -8.38 23.50 3.02
C LYS A 156 -9.41 22.46 2.58
N ARG A 157 -10.38 22.22 3.48
CA ARG A 157 -11.62 21.40 3.36
C ARG A 157 -11.60 19.97 3.95
N VAL A 158 -11.43 19.87 5.27
CA VAL A 158 -12.17 18.85 6.08
C VAL A 158 -13.48 19.46 6.65
N VAL A 159 -13.85 20.64 6.16
CA VAL A 159 -15.09 21.35 6.54
C VAL A 159 -16.10 21.23 5.39
N LEU A 160 -16.71 20.05 5.25
CA LEU A 160 -18.11 19.80 4.84
C LEU A 160 -18.33 18.28 4.69
N GLY A 161 -18.55 17.60 5.81
CA GLY A 161 -18.72 16.16 5.83
C GLY A 161 -19.44 15.66 7.07
N ILE A 162 -20.50 16.35 7.50
CA ILE A 162 -21.55 15.64 8.26
C ILE A 162 -22.20 14.72 7.23
N THR A 163 -21.66 13.51 7.10
CA THR A 163 -22.17 12.51 6.18
C THR A 163 -23.60 12.15 6.59
N LEU A 164 -24.42 11.68 5.65
CA LEU A 164 -25.77 11.15 5.91
C LEU A 164 -25.78 10.14 7.08
N GLY A 165 -24.66 9.45 7.32
CA GLY A 165 -24.47 8.55 8.46
C GLY A 165 -24.52 9.25 9.82
N GLY A 166 -23.97 10.47 9.96
CA GLY A 166 -24.03 11.23 11.21
C GLY A 166 -25.46 11.67 11.56
N ILE A 167 -26.22 12.12 10.56
CA ILE A 167 -27.63 12.49 10.72
C ILE A 167 -28.48 11.24 11.06
N LEU A 168 -28.19 10.10 10.42
CA LEU A 168 -28.87 8.83 10.70
C LEU A 168 -28.62 8.36 12.15
N ILE A 169 -27.39 8.47 12.66
CA ILE A 169 -27.05 8.10 14.04
C ILE A 169 -27.81 8.96 15.06
N ILE A 170 -27.89 10.28 14.84
CA ILE A 170 -28.64 11.18 15.73
C ILE A 170 -30.14 10.85 15.69
N ALA A 171 -30.71 10.61 14.51
CA ALA A 171 -32.11 10.23 14.35
C ALA A 171 -32.44 8.90 15.07
N VAL A 172 -31.59 7.89 14.93
CA VAL A 172 -31.75 6.59 15.61
C VAL A 172 -31.69 6.77 17.13
N ALA A 173 -30.74 7.55 17.66
CA ALA A 173 -30.63 7.81 19.09
C ALA A 173 -31.88 8.48 19.67
N LEU A 174 -32.46 9.46 18.96
CA LEU A 174 -33.70 10.13 19.37
C LEU A 174 -34.90 9.15 19.38
N ILE A 175 -35.05 8.32 18.34
CA ILE A 175 -36.11 7.32 18.28
C ILE A 175 -36.01 6.33 19.44
N VAL A 176 -34.81 5.81 19.71
CA VAL A 176 -34.57 4.89 20.84
C VAL A 176 -34.89 5.57 22.16
N GLY A 177 -34.45 6.81 22.35
CA GLY A 177 -34.76 7.61 23.55
C GLY A 177 -36.26 7.76 23.78
N ILE A 178 -37.04 8.08 22.74
CA ILE A 178 -38.50 8.20 22.80
C ILE A 178 -39.15 6.86 23.17
N VAL A 179 -38.69 5.75 22.58
CA VAL A 179 -39.22 4.40 22.87
C VAL A 179 -38.95 4.01 24.32
N VAL A 180 -37.71 4.21 24.79
CA VAL A 180 -37.33 3.93 26.19
C VAL A 180 -38.15 4.80 27.15
N TYR A 181 -38.29 6.09 26.85
CA TYR A 181 -39.09 7.01 27.65
C TYR A 181 -40.56 6.56 27.73
N ARG A 182 -41.19 6.22 26.59
CA ARG A 182 -42.57 5.71 26.55
C ARG A 182 -42.72 4.39 27.31
N LYS A 183 -41.74 3.49 27.24
CA LYS A 183 -41.75 2.23 28.00
C LYS A 183 -41.62 2.47 29.50
N LYS A 184 -40.80 3.43 29.91
CA LYS A 184 -40.66 3.86 31.32
C LYS A 184 -41.94 4.52 31.82
N PHE A 185 -42.58 5.36 31.02
CA PHE A 185 -43.86 5.99 31.37
C PHE A 185 -45.00 4.98 31.47
N ARG A 186 -45.10 4.01 30.55
CA ARG A 186 -46.06 2.89 30.65
C ARG A 186 -45.88 2.05 31.91
N ARG A 187 -44.63 1.80 32.34
CA ARG A 187 -44.35 1.09 33.60
C ARG A 187 -44.79 1.88 34.84
N LYS A 188 -44.74 3.21 34.81
CA LYS A 188 -45.24 4.05 35.91
C LYS A 188 -46.77 4.19 35.91
N GLY A 189 -47.40 4.23 34.73
CA GLY A 189 -48.86 4.28 34.59
C GLY A 189 -49.59 2.97 34.89
N GLY A 190 -48.91 1.82 34.77
CA GLY A 190 -49.49 0.48 35.01
C GLY A 190 -49.56 0.05 36.49
N VAL A 191 -49.09 0.87 37.44
CA VAL A 191 -49.07 0.53 38.88
C VAL A 191 -50.15 1.30 39.67
N ALA A 192 -50.95 2.17 39.03
CA ALA A 192 -51.97 2.98 39.69
C ALA A 192 -53.42 2.60 39.32
N ALA A 193 -53.72 1.31 39.15
CA ALA A 193 -55.11 0.86 38.98
C ALA A 193 -55.37 -0.52 39.59
N LYS A 194 -55.29 -0.61 40.93
CA LYS A 194 -56.05 -1.62 41.70
C LYS A 194 -56.04 -1.29 43.19
N SER A 195 -57.08 -0.62 43.70
CA SER A 195 -57.65 -0.85 45.04
C SER A 195 -58.83 0.10 45.31
N SER A 196 -59.86 -0.44 46.00
CA SER A 196 -61.07 0.17 46.58
C SER A 196 -62.15 0.64 45.60
N GLY A 197 -63.43 0.27 45.72
CA GLY A 197 -64.12 -0.44 46.80
C GLY A 197 -65.50 0.19 47.04
N MET A 198 -66.55 -0.52 46.60
CA MET A 198 -67.93 -0.58 47.14
C MET A 198 -68.81 0.67 47.32
N LYS A 199 -69.97 0.56 46.62
CA LYS A 199 -71.38 0.79 47.06
C LYS A 199 -71.79 2.26 47.32
N THR A 200 -73.03 2.67 47.06
CA THR A 200 -74.35 2.08 47.34
C THR A 200 -75.46 2.74 46.49
N ASN A 201 -76.51 1.96 46.20
CA ASN A 201 -77.96 2.29 46.18
C ASN A 201 -78.44 3.36 45.18
N GLU A 202 -79.63 3.32 44.59
CA GLU A 202 -80.92 2.79 45.04
C GLU A 202 -81.88 2.65 43.83
N GLU A 203 -82.99 1.98 44.09
CA GLU A 203 -84.09 1.59 43.19
C GLU A 203 -84.77 2.80 42.48
N ILE A 204 -85.53 2.63 41.38
CA ILE A 204 -86.98 2.41 41.42
C ILE A 204 -87.51 2.02 40.00
N SER A 205 -88.60 1.26 40.08
CA SER A 205 -89.43 0.46 39.18
C SER A 205 -90.32 1.11 38.10
N TYR A 206 -90.94 0.19 37.33
CA TYR A 206 -92.13 0.25 36.43
C TYR A 206 -91.81 0.70 34.99
N PHE A 207 -91.96 -0.14 33.97
CA PHE A 207 -93.11 -0.96 33.55
C PHE A 207 -92.71 -2.31 32.93
#